data_AF-A0A371Q801-F1
#
_entry.id   AF-A0A371Q801-F1
#
_cell.length_a   1.000
_cell.length_b   1.000
_cell.length_c   1.000
_cell.angle_alpha   90.00
_cell.angle_beta   90.00
_cell.angle_gamma   90.00
#
_symmetry.space_group_name_H-M   'P 1'
#
loop_
_entity.id
_entity.type
_entity.pdbx_description
1 polymer ?
#
loop_
_entity_poly.entity_id
_entity_poly.type
_entity_poly.pdbx_seq_one_letter_code
_entity_poly.pdbx_strand_id
1 'polypeptide(L)'
;MTLAALRADSSELTARHPDHTFRSAPDRLTQWQASGVDTAVFHSGLYAARCRYAELGLSQMMPLDRVLVGAESARAGAFGGFHHPDQGYRHLQMLSVVTMYGPMQHASTPARQHASPQRPELALLDLLRAYAHDCLHYGSRRRYVDVGGKPTRTQYGINFRRTTGQSYSAADPQGTPHTRNLGVVMEGACDREARRITRETAARAGMREPDHVLGRLAFRDTTGTLSKEDVTADLGEERTGEAAHYVGALRRYEAGVNHRYAAFLAEFAPGEEEDLHDLLLNAVISGDVRGLSAWLDARHGPGTFAGAFLTGAYFAPALGLSA
;
A
#
# COMPACT_ATOMS: atom_id res chain seq x y z
N MET A 1 18.72 -21.45 -3.68
CA MET A 1 17.26 -21.52 -3.55
C MET A 1 16.63 -21.08 -4.86
N THR A 2 15.71 -21.85 -5.44
CA THR A 2 15.06 -21.50 -6.72
C THR A 2 13.92 -20.50 -6.49
N LEU A 3 13.54 -19.74 -7.53
CA LEU A 3 12.39 -18.84 -7.46
C LEU A 3 11.07 -19.58 -7.18
N ALA A 4 10.94 -20.82 -7.66
CA ALA A 4 9.79 -21.67 -7.36
C ALA A 4 9.70 -22.01 -5.87
N ALA A 5 10.82 -22.34 -5.23
CA ALA A 5 10.87 -22.62 -3.79
C ALA A 5 10.50 -21.36 -2.98
N LEU A 6 11.05 -20.20 -3.34
CA LEU A 6 10.71 -18.91 -2.72
C LEU A 6 9.22 -18.57 -2.78
N ARG A 7 8.54 -18.98 -3.84
CA ARG A 7 7.11 -18.74 -4.04
C ARG A 7 6.23 -19.80 -3.39
N ALA A 8 6.79 -20.95 -3.00
CA ALA A 8 6.04 -22.01 -2.34
C ALA A 8 6.08 -21.86 -0.81
N ASP A 9 7.07 -21.15 -0.27
CA ASP A 9 7.30 -21.00 1.16
C ASP A 9 7.06 -19.56 1.64
N SER A 10 6.04 -19.39 2.50
CA SER A 10 5.73 -18.12 3.15
C SER A 10 6.40 -17.95 4.52
N SER A 11 7.13 -18.96 5.01
CA SER A 11 7.64 -19.03 6.38
C SER A 11 8.52 -17.83 6.73
N GLU A 12 9.42 -17.40 5.84
CA GLU A 12 10.30 -16.24 6.06
C GLU A 12 9.48 -14.95 6.29
N LEU A 13 8.35 -14.82 5.60
CA LEU A 13 7.49 -13.65 5.69
C LEU A 13 6.65 -13.69 6.97
N THR A 14 6.05 -14.83 7.30
CA THR A 14 5.25 -15.00 8.51
C THR A 14 6.10 -15.06 9.78
N ALA A 15 7.38 -15.45 9.70
CA ALA A 15 8.30 -15.49 10.83
C ALA A 15 8.58 -14.11 11.44
N ARG A 16 8.32 -13.01 10.71
CA ARG A 16 8.36 -11.65 11.25
C ARG A 16 7.19 -11.33 12.18
N HIS A 17 6.21 -12.24 12.24
CA HIS A 17 4.96 -12.11 12.95
C HIS A 17 4.70 -13.37 13.79
N PRO A 18 5.62 -13.74 14.71
CA PRO A 18 5.64 -15.05 15.35
C PRO A 18 4.37 -15.35 16.17
N ASP A 19 3.70 -14.31 16.67
CA ASP A 19 2.50 -14.45 17.49
C ASP A 19 1.20 -14.51 16.67
N HIS A 20 1.26 -14.27 15.35
CA HIS A 20 0.09 -14.12 14.49
C HIS A 20 -0.21 -15.40 13.70
N THR A 21 -1.50 -15.73 13.58
CA THR A 21 -1.95 -16.86 12.74
C THR A 21 -2.47 -16.35 11.40
N PHE A 22 -1.78 -16.70 10.32
CA PHE A 22 -2.11 -16.34 8.96
C PHE A 22 -2.91 -17.42 8.24
N ARG A 23 -3.87 -16.99 7.41
CA ARG A 23 -4.62 -17.83 6.47
C ARG A 23 -4.70 -17.12 5.13
N SER A 24 -4.95 -17.85 4.05
CA SER A 24 -5.21 -17.20 2.76
C SER A 24 -6.45 -16.30 2.85
N ALA A 25 -6.52 -15.24 2.04
CA ALA A 25 -7.68 -14.35 2.01
C ALA A 25 -8.99 -15.10 1.66
N PRO A 26 -9.04 -16.04 0.69
CA PRO A 26 -10.24 -16.85 0.44
C PRO A 26 -10.70 -17.65 1.66
N ASP A 27 -9.76 -18.28 2.38
CA ASP A 27 -10.10 -19.03 3.59
C ASP A 27 -10.65 -18.11 4.67
N ARG A 28 -10.02 -16.95 4.85
CA ARG A 28 -10.43 -15.96 5.86
C ARG A 28 -11.81 -15.38 5.57
N LEU A 29 -12.07 -15.00 4.33
CA LEU A 29 -13.37 -14.49 3.89
C LEU A 29 -14.46 -15.55 4.07
N THR A 30 -14.17 -16.82 3.73
CA THR A 30 -15.10 -17.94 3.93
C THR A 30 -15.43 -18.13 5.41
N GLN A 31 -14.43 -18.06 6.30
CA GLN A 31 -14.63 -18.17 7.75
C GLN A 31 -15.46 -17.01 8.30
N TRP A 32 -15.16 -15.78 7.89
CA TRP A 32 -15.93 -14.61 8.30
C TRP A 32 -17.37 -14.70 7.83
N GLN A 33 -17.60 -15.10 6.58
CA GLN A 33 -18.95 -15.31 6.05
C GLN A 33 -19.71 -16.40 6.83
N ALA A 34 -19.07 -17.53 7.13
CA ALA A 34 -19.65 -18.60 7.94
C ALA A 34 -20.00 -18.15 9.37
N SER A 35 -19.32 -17.11 9.88
CA SER A 35 -19.61 -16.48 11.18
C SER A 35 -20.67 -15.37 11.12
N GLY A 36 -21.27 -15.13 9.95
CA GLY A 36 -22.34 -14.13 9.76
C GLY A 36 -21.86 -12.74 9.34
N VAL A 37 -20.58 -12.58 8.97
CA VAL A 37 -20.07 -11.33 8.39
C VAL A 37 -20.51 -11.22 6.93
N ASP A 38 -21.10 -10.09 6.55
CA ASP A 38 -21.40 -9.80 5.14
C ASP A 38 -20.13 -9.45 4.36
N THR A 39 -19.57 -10.43 3.64
CA THR A 39 -18.38 -10.27 2.81
C THR A 39 -18.68 -9.65 1.43
N ALA A 40 -19.94 -9.35 1.11
CA ALA A 40 -20.32 -8.76 -0.18
C ALA A 40 -19.62 -7.42 -0.44
N VAL A 41 -19.37 -6.63 0.61
CA VAL A 41 -18.61 -5.37 0.55
C VAL A 41 -17.22 -5.59 -0.07
N PHE A 42 -16.48 -6.59 0.40
CA PHE A 42 -15.16 -6.91 -0.15
C PHE A 42 -15.24 -7.38 -1.61
N HIS A 43 -16.20 -8.26 -1.93
CA HIS A 43 -16.35 -8.78 -3.29
C HIS A 43 -16.79 -7.72 -4.31
N SER A 44 -17.66 -6.79 -3.91
CA SER A 44 -18.06 -5.64 -4.72
C SER A 44 -16.87 -4.71 -4.99
N GLY A 45 -16.08 -4.40 -3.95
CA GLY A 45 -14.87 -3.61 -4.11
C GLY A 45 -13.79 -4.30 -4.94
N LEU A 46 -13.63 -5.62 -4.80
CA LEU A 46 -12.76 -6.44 -5.64
C LEU A 46 -13.17 -6.34 -7.12
N TYR A 47 -14.46 -6.37 -7.42
CA TYR A 47 -14.96 -6.17 -8.78
C TYR A 47 -14.66 -4.76 -9.30
N ALA A 48 -14.89 -3.72 -8.48
CA ALA A 48 -14.55 -2.35 -8.84
C ALA A 48 -13.05 -2.17 -9.13
N ALA A 49 -12.18 -2.73 -8.29
CA ALA A 49 -10.73 -2.74 -8.49
C ALA A 49 -10.33 -3.43 -9.80
N ARG A 50 -10.94 -4.58 -10.12
CA ARG A 50 -10.69 -5.31 -11.37
C ARG A 50 -10.97 -4.46 -12.60
N CYS A 51 -12.15 -3.84 -12.66
CA CYS A 51 -12.54 -2.99 -13.79
C CYS A 51 -11.58 -1.81 -13.91
N ARG A 52 -11.37 -1.09 -12.80
CA ARG A 52 -10.54 0.11 -12.78
C ARG A 52 -9.09 -0.17 -13.15
N TYR A 53 -8.51 -1.24 -12.63
CA TYR A 53 -7.12 -1.56 -12.95
C TYR A 53 -6.94 -2.06 -14.39
N ALA A 54 -7.95 -2.71 -14.97
CA ALA A 54 -7.92 -3.04 -16.39
C ALA A 54 -7.91 -1.79 -17.28
N GLU A 55 -8.67 -0.75 -16.93
CA GLU A 55 -8.66 0.56 -17.63
C GLU A 55 -7.27 1.22 -17.57
N LEU A 56 -6.57 1.07 -16.44
CA LEU A 56 -5.20 1.56 -16.24
C LEU A 56 -4.12 0.64 -16.85
N GLY A 57 -4.52 -0.40 -17.59
CA GLY A 57 -3.61 -1.31 -18.29
C GLY A 57 -3.01 -2.43 -17.43
N LEU A 58 -3.51 -2.66 -16.20
CA LEU A 58 -3.08 -3.78 -15.36
C LEU A 58 -3.65 -5.09 -15.92
N SER A 59 -2.79 -5.92 -16.49
CA SER A 59 -3.22 -7.19 -17.12
C SER A 59 -3.54 -8.30 -16.12
N GLN A 60 -2.96 -8.25 -14.92
CA GLN A 60 -3.14 -9.28 -13.89
C GLN A 60 -3.18 -8.67 -12.50
N MET A 61 -4.22 -9.00 -11.75
CA MET A 61 -4.27 -8.75 -10.31
C MET A 61 -3.54 -9.84 -9.54
N MET A 62 -3.15 -9.53 -8.31
CA MET A 62 -2.59 -10.52 -7.40
C MET A 62 -3.65 -11.60 -7.10
N PRO A 63 -3.33 -12.89 -7.24
CA PRO A 63 -4.25 -13.95 -6.84
C PRO A 63 -4.57 -13.87 -5.34
N LEU A 64 -5.84 -14.05 -4.95
CA LEU A 64 -6.25 -13.92 -3.55
C LEU A 64 -5.61 -14.99 -2.64
N ASP A 65 -5.31 -16.17 -3.15
CA ASP A 65 -4.57 -17.23 -2.43
C ASP A 65 -3.14 -16.81 -2.06
N ARG A 66 -2.61 -15.77 -2.72
CA ARG A 66 -1.31 -15.15 -2.44
C ARG A 66 -1.38 -14.01 -1.43
N VAL A 67 -2.54 -13.83 -0.78
CA VAL A 67 -2.74 -12.83 0.27
C VAL A 67 -2.94 -13.57 1.57
N LEU A 68 -2.00 -13.43 2.49
CA LEU A 68 -2.07 -14.01 3.83
C LEU A 68 -2.61 -12.97 4.82
N VAL A 69 -3.73 -13.30 5.47
CA VAL A 69 -4.42 -12.43 6.42
C VAL A 69 -4.25 -12.97 7.84
N GLY A 70 -3.46 -12.25 8.63
CA GLY A 70 -3.33 -12.45 10.08
C GLY A 70 -4.51 -11.79 10.78
N ALA A 71 -5.39 -12.58 11.41
CA ALA A 71 -6.56 -12.06 12.11
C ALA A 71 -6.61 -12.47 13.59
N GLU A 72 -5.65 -13.27 14.02
CA GLU A 72 -5.57 -13.85 15.35
C GLU A 72 -4.13 -13.71 15.84
N SER A 73 -3.97 -13.38 17.11
CA SER A 73 -2.68 -13.24 17.77
C SER A 73 -2.71 -13.81 19.19
N ALA A 74 -1.65 -14.51 19.57
CA ALA A 74 -1.42 -14.93 20.96
C ALA A 74 -0.95 -13.77 21.86
N ARG A 75 -0.50 -12.65 21.26
CA ARG A 75 0.05 -11.51 21.99
C ARG A 75 -1.05 -10.66 22.61
N ALA A 76 -0.89 -10.32 23.89
CA ALA A 76 -1.82 -9.44 24.59
C ALA A 76 -1.84 -8.03 23.99
N GLY A 77 -3.03 -7.48 23.75
CA GLY A 77 -3.19 -6.15 23.16
C GLY A 77 -2.87 -6.07 21.66
N ALA A 78 -2.69 -7.20 20.97
CA ALA A 78 -2.42 -7.23 19.53
C ALA A 78 -3.48 -6.47 18.73
N PHE A 79 -3.04 -5.59 17.83
CA PHE A 79 -3.91 -4.77 17.00
C PHE A 79 -3.37 -4.69 15.57
N GLY A 80 -4.21 -4.98 14.58
CA GLY A 80 -3.82 -5.01 13.16
C GLY A 80 -4.45 -3.91 12.31
N GLY A 81 -4.25 -4.02 11.00
CA GLY A 81 -4.78 -3.14 9.95
C GLY A 81 -3.68 -2.68 9.00
N PHE A 82 -4.01 -1.85 7.99
CA PHE A 82 -3.11 -1.42 6.90
C PHE A 82 -1.75 -0.82 7.37
N HIS A 83 -1.67 -0.28 8.58
CA HIS A 83 -0.44 0.31 9.13
C HIS A 83 0.33 -0.58 10.11
N HIS A 84 -0.03 -1.86 10.26
CA HIS A 84 0.75 -2.79 11.08
C HIS A 84 2.17 -2.95 10.50
N PRO A 85 3.22 -3.03 11.34
CA PRO A 85 4.60 -3.15 10.88
C PRO A 85 4.83 -4.42 10.03
N ASP A 86 5.89 -4.41 9.23
CA ASP A 86 6.41 -5.59 8.50
C ASP A 86 5.41 -6.33 7.58
N GLN A 87 4.36 -5.65 7.12
CA GLN A 87 3.36 -6.21 6.22
C GLN A 87 3.52 -5.70 4.76
N GLY A 88 2.60 -6.07 3.88
CA GLY A 88 2.54 -5.68 2.47
C GLY A 88 3.15 -6.70 1.50
N TYR A 89 3.07 -6.39 0.22
CA TYR A 89 3.53 -7.26 -0.87
C TYR A 89 5.05 -7.49 -0.90
N ARG A 90 5.46 -8.71 -1.28
CA ARG A 90 6.86 -9.14 -1.46
C ARG A 90 7.04 -9.76 -2.83
N HIS A 91 7.78 -9.06 -3.69
CA HIS A 91 7.80 -9.37 -5.11
C HIS A 91 8.49 -10.69 -5.48
N LEU A 92 9.58 -11.07 -4.81
CA LEU A 92 10.27 -12.32 -5.16
C LEU A 92 9.40 -13.53 -4.80
N GLN A 93 8.76 -13.50 -3.64
CA GLN A 93 7.81 -14.49 -3.15
C GLN A 93 6.46 -14.44 -3.87
N MET A 94 6.13 -13.31 -4.53
CA MET A 94 4.82 -13.02 -5.13
C MET A 94 3.68 -13.23 -4.13
N LEU A 95 3.87 -12.74 -2.90
CA LEU A 95 2.96 -12.96 -1.77
C LEU A 95 2.78 -11.66 -0.99
N SER A 96 1.59 -11.42 -0.49
CA SER A 96 1.27 -10.33 0.44
C SER A 96 0.97 -10.90 1.83
N VAL A 97 1.48 -10.25 2.86
CA VAL A 97 1.16 -10.51 4.26
C VAL A 97 0.46 -9.26 4.78
N VAL A 98 -0.74 -9.40 5.32
CA VAL A 98 -1.53 -8.30 5.88
C VAL A 98 -2.16 -8.73 7.19
N THR A 99 -2.50 -7.77 8.05
CA THR A 99 -3.24 -8.01 9.28
C THR A 99 -4.64 -7.42 9.19
N MET A 100 -5.59 -8.08 9.86
CA MET A 100 -6.96 -7.60 9.98
C MET A 100 -6.99 -6.32 10.81
N TYR A 101 -7.70 -5.30 10.35
CA TYR A 101 -7.96 -4.12 11.18
C TYR A 101 -8.70 -4.48 12.48
N GLY A 102 -8.19 -3.97 13.60
CA GLY A 102 -8.81 -4.10 14.92
C GLY A 102 -8.04 -5.00 15.88
N PRO A 103 -8.60 -5.25 17.08
CA PRO A 103 -8.00 -6.16 18.04
C PRO A 103 -7.93 -7.59 17.48
N MET A 104 -6.75 -8.22 17.60
CA MET A 104 -6.47 -9.58 17.12
C MET A 104 -6.18 -10.56 18.26
N GLN A 105 -6.03 -10.08 19.50
CA GLN A 105 -5.76 -10.94 20.64
C GLN A 105 -6.87 -11.99 20.78
N HIS A 106 -6.47 -13.25 20.77
CA HIS A 106 -7.37 -14.35 21.11
C HIS A 106 -7.52 -14.40 22.63
N ALA A 107 -8.59 -13.82 23.19
CA ALA A 107 -8.86 -14.00 24.62
C ALA A 107 -9.09 -15.49 24.93
N SER A 108 -8.73 -15.93 26.12
CA SER A 108 -8.79 -17.32 26.61
C SER A 108 -10.21 -17.89 26.82
N THR A 109 -11.19 -17.34 26.11
CA THR A 109 -12.61 -17.77 26.07
C THR A 109 -12.85 -18.70 24.86
N PRO A 110 -13.86 -19.60 24.91
CA PRO A 110 -13.96 -20.73 24.00
C PRO A 110 -14.03 -20.32 22.52
N ALA A 111 -13.27 -21.06 21.70
CA ALA A 111 -12.77 -20.76 20.35
C ALA A 111 -13.79 -20.47 19.22
N ARG A 112 -15.09 -20.29 19.50
CA ARG A 112 -16.11 -20.08 18.46
C ARG A 112 -16.52 -18.62 18.24
N GLN A 113 -16.09 -17.68 19.09
CA GLN A 113 -16.53 -16.27 19.03
C GLN A 113 -15.45 -15.25 18.64
N HIS A 114 -14.19 -15.67 18.44
CA HIS A 114 -13.06 -14.73 18.25
C HIS A 114 -12.42 -14.73 16.85
N ALA A 115 -12.92 -15.53 15.91
CA ALA A 115 -12.43 -15.47 14.52
C ALA A 115 -13.03 -14.29 13.73
N SER A 116 -14.09 -13.65 14.24
CA SER A 116 -14.80 -12.57 13.55
C SER A 116 -14.26 -11.20 13.98
N PRO A 117 -14.03 -10.27 13.03
CA PRO A 117 -13.67 -8.90 13.35
C PRO A 117 -14.72 -8.24 14.25
N GLN A 118 -14.27 -7.50 15.27
CA GLN A 118 -15.18 -6.69 16.10
C GLN A 118 -15.92 -5.60 15.29
N ARG A 119 -15.32 -5.17 14.18
CA ARG A 119 -15.89 -4.19 13.23
C ARG A 119 -15.80 -4.75 11.82
N PRO A 120 -16.70 -5.65 11.42
CA PRO A 120 -16.56 -6.40 10.17
C PRO A 120 -16.47 -5.53 8.92
N GLU A 121 -17.32 -4.51 8.80
CA GLU A 121 -17.33 -3.63 7.63
C GLU A 121 -15.99 -2.90 7.45
N LEU A 122 -15.43 -2.36 8.54
CA LEU A 122 -14.15 -1.65 8.50
C LEU A 122 -12.97 -2.59 8.28
N ALA A 123 -13.01 -3.80 8.84
CA ALA A 123 -12.00 -4.83 8.58
C ALA A 123 -11.99 -5.30 7.12
N LEU A 124 -13.17 -5.46 6.50
CA LEU A 124 -13.30 -5.79 5.08
C LEU A 124 -12.83 -4.63 4.19
N LEU A 125 -13.12 -3.39 4.57
CA LEU A 125 -12.71 -2.22 3.81
C LEU A 125 -11.19 -1.99 3.88
N ASP A 126 -10.59 -2.15 5.07
CA ASP A 126 -9.14 -2.07 5.26
C ASP A 126 -8.42 -3.20 4.48
N LEU A 127 -8.94 -4.43 4.54
CA LEU A 127 -8.45 -5.55 3.74
C LEU A 127 -8.55 -5.28 2.23
N LEU A 128 -9.67 -4.69 1.78
CA LEU A 128 -9.84 -4.28 0.39
C LEU A 128 -8.80 -3.24 -0.02
N ARG A 129 -8.55 -2.21 0.80
CA ARG A 129 -7.50 -1.22 0.54
C ARG A 129 -6.13 -1.89 0.41
N ALA A 130 -5.76 -2.74 1.39
CA ALA A 130 -4.48 -3.45 1.37
C ALA A 130 -4.33 -4.30 0.11
N TYR A 131 -5.37 -5.03 -0.27
CA TYR A 131 -5.38 -5.85 -1.47
C TYR A 131 -5.29 -5.03 -2.77
N ALA A 132 -6.09 -3.96 -2.89
CA ALA A 132 -6.08 -3.08 -4.06
C ALA A 132 -4.71 -2.42 -4.24
N HIS A 133 -4.16 -1.88 -3.15
CA HIS A 133 -2.81 -1.33 -3.08
C HIS A 133 -1.75 -2.35 -3.52
N ASP A 134 -1.76 -3.55 -2.93
CA ASP A 134 -0.79 -4.59 -3.24
C ASP A 134 -0.95 -5.16 -4.65
N CYS A 135 -2.13 -5.07 -5.28
CA CYS A 135 -2.30 -5.42 -6.68
C CYS A 135 -1.54 -4.48 -7.62
N LEU A 136 -1.52 -3.18 -7.32
CA LEU A 136 -0.72 -2.22 -8.09
C LEU A 136 0.77 -2.51 -7.91
N HIS A 137 1.21 -2.79 -6.67
CA HIS A 137 2.57 -3.28 -6.45
C HIS A 137 2.84 -4.57 -7.20
N TYR A 138 1.94 -5.54 -7.19
CA TYR A 138 2.10 -6.83 -7.83
C TYR A 138 2.32 -6.68 -9.35
N GLY A 139 1.40 -6.00 -10.02
CA GLY A 139 1.40 -5.90 -11.48
C GLY A 139 2.24 -4.76 -12.07
N SER A 140 2.82 -3.90 -11.24
CA SER A 140 3.79 -2.88 -11.69
C SER A 140 5.01 -3.51 -12.37
N ARG A 141 5.44 -2.89 -13.48
CA ARG A 141 6.64 -3.32 -14.23
C ARG A 141 7.85 -3.42 -13.32
N ARG A 142 8.59 -4.52 -13.42
CA ARG A 142 9.90 -4.66 -12.79
C ARG A 142 10.93 -5.24 -13.73
N ARG A 143 12.16 -4.75 -13.60
CA ARG A 143 13.33 -5.31 -14.29
C ARG A 143 14.34 -5.76 -13.25
N TYR A 144 14.80 -7.00 -13.40
CA TYR A 144 15.89 -7.57 -12.66
C TYR A 144 17.01 -7.93 -13.62
N VAL A 145 18.25 -7.80 -13.15
CA VAL A 145 19.44 -8.28 -13.84
C VAL A 145 20.28 -9.09 -12.87
N ASP A 146 21.04 -10.05 -13.36
CA ASP A 146 22.00 -10.79 -12.55
C ASP A 146 23.24 -9.92 -12.30
N VAL A 147 23.61 -9.76 -11.03
CA VAL A 147 24.86 -9.12 -10.62
C VAL A 147 25.56 -10.07 -9.65
N GLY A 148 26.56 -10.81 -10.13
CA GLY A 148 27.33 -11.75 -9.31
C GLY A 148 26.48 -12.88 -8.74
N GLY A 149 25.55 -13.43 -9.52
CA GLY A 149 24.66 -14.53 -9.12
C GLY A 149 23.49 -14.09 -8.23
N LYS A 150 23.29 -12.77 -8.05
CA LYS A 150 22.18 -12.21 -7.26
C LYS A 150 21.21 -11.42 -8.15
N PRO A 151 19.90 -11.67 -8.05
CA PRO A 151 18.91 -10.89 -8.78
C PRO A 151 18.85 -9.46 -8.21
N THR A 152 19.31 -8.49 -8.99
CA THR A 152 19.33 -7.06 -8.63
C THR A 152 18.23 -6.31 -9.39
N ARG A 153 17.31 -5.67 -8.66
CA ARG A 153 16.25 -4.86 -9.27
C ARG A 153 16.80 -3.54 -9.81
N THR A 154 16.70 -3.34 -11.13
CA THR A 154 17.11 -2.10 -11.81
C THR A 154 15.94 -1.22 -12.24
N GLN A 155 14.71 -1.73 -12.13
CA GLN A 155 13.50 -0.94 -12.36
C GLN A 155 12.35 -1.43 -11.50
N TYR A 156 11.59 -0.49 -10.95
CA TYR A 156 10.30 -0.70 -10.33
C TYR A 156 9.35 0.41 -10.76
N GLY A 157 8.34 0.07 -11.56
CA GLY A 157 7.51 1.02 -12.29
C GLY A 157 8.39 1.98 -13.09
N ILE A 158 8.28 3.26 -12.77
CA ILE A 158 9.06 4.35 -13.38
C ILE A 158 10.31 4.73 -12.56
N ASN A 159 10.57 4.05 -11.44
CA ASN A 159 11.76 4.28 -10.63
C ASN A 159 12.90 3.35 -11.08
N PHE A 160 13.97 3.95 -11.61
CA PHE A 160 15.13 3.24 -12.12
C PHE A 160 16.26 3.19 -11.10
N ARG A 161 17.05 2.13 -11.15
CA ARG A 161 18.23 1.94 -10.32
C ARG A 161 19.38 1.37 -11.14
N ARG A 162 20.59 1.89 -10.90
CA ARG A 162 21.81 1.28 -11.43
C ARG A 162 22.09 -0.05 -10.71
N THR A 163 22.84 -0.94 -11.35
CA THR A 163 23.33 -2.19 -10.74
C THR A 163 24.22 -1.92 -9.52
N THR A 164 24.85 -0.75 -9.48
CA THR A 164 25.67 -0.24 -8.38
C THR A 164 24.85 0.43 -7.26
N GLY A 165 23.51 0.44 -7.36
CA GLY A 165 22.62 0.86 -6.28
C GLY A 165 22.13 2.32 -6.31
N GLN A 166 22.69 3.17 -7.17
CA GLN A 166 22.24 4.56 -7.31
C GLN A 166 20.79 4.62 -7.82
N SER A 167 19.95 5.39 -7.13
CA SER A 167 18.54 5.63 -7.44
C SER A 167 18.39 6.76 -8.46
N TYR A 168 17.41 6.66 -9.36
CA TYR A 168 17.11 7.71 -10.32
C TYR A 168 16.62 8.99 -9.64
N SER A 169 15.84 8.85 -8.55
CA SER A 169 15.38 9.97 -7.74
C SER A 169 16.06 10.01 -6.37
N ALA A 170 16.32 11.22 -5.89
CA ALA A 170 16.90 11.47 -4.58
C ALA A 170 15.88 11.23 -3.46
N ALA A 171 16.37 10.91 -2.26
CA ALA A 171 15.56 11.04 -1.06
C ALA A 171 15.23 12.51 -0.85
N ASP A 172 13.99 12.80 -0.47
CA ASP A 172 13.64 14.15 -0.10
C ASP A 172 14.26 14.50 1.25
N PRO A 173 14.62 15.77 1.49
CA PRO A 173 15.06 16.20 2.81
C PRO A 173 14.00 15.92 3.89
N GLN A 174 14.46 15.64 5.10
CA GLN A 174 13.56 15.33 6.21
C GLN A 174 12.60 16.50 6.46
N GLY A 175 11.30 16.19 6.55
CA GLY A 175 10.26 17.18 6.87
C GLY A 175 9.76 18.03 5.69
N THR A 176 10.23 17.80 4.45
CA THR A 176 9.73 18.58 3.31
C THR A 176 8.28 18.23 2.95
N PRO A 177 7.38 19.21 2.76
CA PRO A 177 5.99 18.96 2.42
C PRO A 177 5.77 18.59 0.94
N HIS A 178 6.76 18.78 0.08
CA HIS A 178 6.74 18.38 -1.33
C HIS A 178 7.65 17.17 -1.56
N THR A 179 7.44 16.44 -2.64
CA THR A 179 8.31 15.31 -3.01
C THR A 179 8.76 15.39 -4.46
N ARG A 180 10.01 15.00 -4.70
CA ARG A 180 10.58 14.59 -6.00
C ARG A 180 11.13 13.16 -5.94
N ASN A 181 10.83 12.45 -4.86
CA ASN A 181 11.18 11.05 -4.73
C ASN A 181 10.14 10.20 -5.48
N LEU A 182 10.52 9.63 -6.62
CA LEU A 182 9.65 8.72 -7.37
C LEU A 182 9.10 7.56 -6.53
N GLY A 183 9.80 7.09 -5.49
CA GLY A 183 9.25 6.09 -4.56
C GLY A 183 8.02 6.61 -3.82
N VAL A 184 8.08 7.82 -3.28
CA VAL A 184 6.95 8.46 -2.59
C VAL A 184 5.81 8.79 -3.57
N VAL A 185 6.13 9.30 -4.77
CA VAL A 185 5.12 9.59 -5.80
C VAL A 185 4.38 8.32 -6.21
N MET A 186 5.10 7.22 -6.44
CA MET A 186 4.50 5.94 -6.81
C MET A 186 3.67 5.33 -5.68
N GLU A 187 4.16 5.38 -4.44
CA GLU A 187 3.43 4.90 -3.26
C GLU A 187 2.14 5.69 -3.06
N GLY A 188 2.20 7.02 -3.13
CA GLY A 188 1.02 7.88 -3.02
C GLY A 188 0.04 7.68 -4.16
N ALA A 189 0.50 7.41 -5.38
CA ALA A 189 -0.37 7.04 -6.49
C ALA A 189 -1.09 5.70 -6.21
N CYS A 190 -0.38 4.69 -5.70
CA CYS A 190 -0.99 3.40 -5.38
C CYS A 190 -2.02 3.52 -4.25
N ASP A 191 -1.70 4.23 -3.16
CA ASP A 191 -2.61 4.37 -2.02
C ASP A 191 -3.79 5.29 -2.30
N ARG A 192 -3.60 6.40 -3.05
CA ARG A 192 -4.71 7.25 -3.48
C ARG A 192 -5.74 6.44 -4.28
N GLU A 193 -5.27 5.56 -5.15
CA GLU A 193 -6.16 4.74 -5.97
C GLU A 193 -6.85 3.64 -5.17
N ALA A 194 -6.12 2.96 -4.27
CA ALA A 194 -6.72 2.01 -3.35
C ALA A 194 -7.82 2.67 -2.49
N ARG A 195 -7.56 3.89 -1.99
CA ARG A 195 -8.52 4.71 -1.23
C ARG A 195 -9.71 5.20 -2.06
N ARG A 196 -9.52 5.47 -3.37
CA ARG A 196 -10.62 5.77 -4.30
C ARG A 196 -11.58 4.59 -4.38
N ILE A 197 -11.05 3.38 -4.61
CA ILE A 197 -11.83 2.15 -4.71
C ILE A 197 -12.60 1.87 -3.41
N THR A 198 -11.95 1.97 -2.25
CA THR A 198 -12.61 1.75 -0.96
C THR A 198 -13.65 2.81 -0.65
N ARG A 199 -13.41 4.09 -0.97
CA ARG A 199 -14.40 5.16 -0.81
C ARG A 199 -15.66 4.90 -1.64
N GLU A 200 -15.50 4.54 -2.91
CA GLU A 200 -16.63 4.19 -3.78
C GLU A 200 -17.36 2.95 -3.28
N THR A 201 -16.64 1.94 -2.80
CA THR A 201 -17.20 0.71 -2.25
C THR A 201 -18.03 1.00 -1.00
N ALA A 202 -17.47 1.79 -0.07
CA ALA A 202 -18.16 2.20 1.16
C ALA A 202 -19.43 3.00 0.84
N ALA A 203 -19.37 3.93 -0.13
CA ALA A 203 -20.52 4.71 -0.57
C ALA A 203 -21.63 3.83 -1.16
N ARG A 204 -21.28 2.88 -2.05
CA ARG A 204 -22.24 1.93 -2.65
C ARG A 204 -22.87 0.98 -1.63
N ALA A 205 -22.12 0.61 -0.60
CA ALA A 205 -22.59 -0.22 0.50
C ALA A 205 -23.41 0.57 1.55
N GLY A 206 -23.50 1.90 1.43
CA GLY A 206 -24.20 2.74 2.42
C GLY A 206 -23.50 2.80 3.78
N MET A 207 -22.21 2.49 3.83
CA MET A 207 -21.42 2.51 5.07
C MET A 207 -21.33 3.93 5.63
N ARG A 208 -21.47 4.04 6.95
CA ARG A 208 -21.36 5.32 7.66
C ARG A 208 -20.06 5.38 8.45
N GLU A 209 -19.54 6.60 8.57
CA GLU A 209 -18.43 6.88 9.46
C GLU A 209 -18.78 6.43 10.89
N PRO A 210 -17.93 5.62 11.57
CA PRO A 210 -18.20 5.18 12.94
C PRO A 210 -18.14 6.33 13.96
N ASP A 211 -18.97 6.26 15.01
CA ASP A 211 -19.02 7.32 16.04
C ASP A 211 -17.76 7.40 16.90
N HIS A 212 -17.21 6.24 17.30
CA HIS A 212 -15.99 6.20 18.13
C HIS A 212 -14.74 6.69 17.37
N VAL A 213 -13.84 7.33 18.09
CA VAL A 213 -12.71 8.08 17.52
C VAL A 213 -11.75 7.21 16.69
N LEU A 214 -11.44 5.97 17.11
CA LEU A 214 -10.44 5.15 16.39
C LEU A 214 -10.94 4.69 15.02
N GLY A 215 -12.14 4.10 14.94
CA GLY A 215 -12.66 3.67 13.66
C GLY A 215 -13.20 4.80 12.81
N ARG A 216 -13.50 5.98 13.38
CA ARG A 216 -13.63 7.22 12.59
C ARG A 216 -12.34 7.50 11.82
N LEU A 217 -11.22 7.56 12.54
CA LEU A 217 -9.91 7.81 11.96
C LEU A 217 -9.55 6.75 10.92
N ALA A 218 -9.73 5.47 11.24
CA ALA A 218 -9.43 4.38 10.32
C ALA A 218 -10.38 4.35 9.10
N PHE A 219 -11.66 4.70 9.26
CA PHE A 219 -12.58 4.83 8.14
C PHE A 219 -12.13 5.94 7.19
N ARG A 220 -11.83 7.14 7.71
CA ARG A 220 -11.33 8.28 6.92
C ARG A 220 -10.00 7.99 6.26
N ASP A 221 -9.08 7.31 6.95
CA ASP A 221 -7.82 6.85 6.38
C ASP A 221 -8.06 5.88 5.23
N THR A 222 -8.93 4.89 5.44
CA THR A 222 -9.24 3.88 4.43
C THR A 222 -9.90 4.48 3.19
N THR A 223 -10.72 5.52 3.34
CA THR A 223 -11.44 6.20 2.23
C THR A 223 -10.71 7.43 1.69
N GLY A 224 -9.55 7.80 2.25
CA GLY A 224 -8.77 8.96 1.84
C GLY A 224 -9.43 10.31 2.13
N THR A 225 -10.18 10.41 3.23
CA THR A 225 -10.88 11.62 3.67
C THR A 225 -10.40 12.12 5.04
N LEU A 226 -9.16 11.82 5.42
CA LEU A 226 -8.53 12.38 6.63
C LEU A 226 -8.44 13.91 6.51
N SER A 227 -8.78 14.61 7.59
CA SER A 227 -8.57 16.06 7.68
C SER A 227 -7.17 16.38 8.23
N LYS A 228 -6.78 17.67 8.18
CA LYS A 228 -5.53 18.11 8.81
C LYS A 228 -5.55 17.87 10.31
N GLU A 229 -6.70 18.08 10.95
CA GLU A 229 -6.91 17.87 12.38
C GLU A 229 -6.77 16.39 12.75
N ASP A 230 -7.23 15.46 11.91
CA ASP A 230 -7.07 14.02 12.15
C ASP A 230 -5.57 13.61 12.25
N VAL A 231 -4.71 14.30 11.49
CA VAL A 231 -3.27 14.06 11.43
C VAL A 231 -2.51 14.75 12.57
N THR A 232 -2.95 15.93 13.01
CA THR A 232 -2.23 16.76 14.00
C THR A 232 -2.77 16.67 15.42
N ALA A 233 -4.04 16.30 15.62
CA ALA A 233 -4.65 16.28 16.94
C ALA A 233 -3.97 15.26 17.86
N ASP A 234 -3.72 15.63 19.11
CA ASP A 234 -3.43 14.63 20.12
C ASP A 234 -4.71 13.82 20.40
N LEU A 235 -4.64 12.48 20.34
CA LEU A 235 -5.80 11.65 20.68
C LEU A 235 -5.96 11.49 22.20
N GLY A 236 -5.13 12.19 22.98
CA GLY A 236 -5.08 12.12 24.44
C GLY A 236 -4.33 10.89 24.94
N GLU A 237 -3.99 10.91 26.23
CA GLU A 237 -3.27 9.84 26.95
C GLU A 237 -4.01 8.49 26.98
N GLU A 238 -5.29 8.45 26.57
CA GLU A 238 -6.16 7.28 26.70
C GLU A 238 -5.82 6.11 25.76
N ARG A 239 -4.86 6.27 24.83
CA ARG A 239 -4.44 5.19 23.93
C ARG A 239 -3.01 4.78 24.21
N THR A 240 -2.87 3.64 24.86
CA THR A 240 -1.58 2.95 25.06
C THR A 240 -1.51 1.70 24.19
N GLY A 241 -0.30 1.18 23.96
CA GLY A 241 -0.09 -0.07 23.23
C GLY A 241 -0.23 0.02 21.70
N GLU A 242 -0.57 -1.10 21.07
CA GLU A 242 -0.48 -1.26 19.61
C GLU A 242 -1.48 -0.40 18.83
N ALA A 243 -2.66 -0.13 19.38
CA ALA A 243 -3.62 0.78 18.76
C ALA A 243 -3.07 2.21 18.63
N ALA A 244 -2.25 2.66 19.60
CA ALA A 244 -1.58 3.97 19.53
C ALA A 244 -0.45 3.95 18.48
N HIS A 245 0.30 2.85 18.38
CA HIS A 245 1.29 2.67 17.32
C HIS A 245 0.67 2.67 15.93
N TYR A 246 -0.47 2.01 15.75
CA TYR A 246 -1.26 2.03 14.52
C TYR A 246 -1.63 3.47 14.12
N VAL A 247 -2.19 4.26 15.04
CA VAL A 247 -2.52 5.67 14.81
C VAL A 247 -1.28 6.47 14.43
N GLY A 248 -0.18 6.30 15.16
CA GLY A 248 1.06 7.01 14.87
C GLY A 248 1.63 6.66 13.49
N ALA A 249 1.54 5.40 13.08
CA ALA A 249 1.95 4.94 11.76
C ALA A 249 1.05 5.52 10.66
N LEU A 250 -0.26 5.49 10.84
CA LEU A 250 -1.25 6.10 9.94
C LEU A 250 -0.95 7.58 9.70
N ARG A 251 -0.70 8.36 10.76
CA ARG A 251 -0.40 9.80 10.65
C ARG A 251 0.91 10.07 9.92
N ARG A 252 1.94 9.28 10.21
CA ARG A 252 3.23 9.37 9.50
C ARG A 252 3.07 9.01 8.03
N TYR A 253 2.25 8.00 7.71
CA TYR A 253 1.97 7.63 6.33
C TYR A 253 1.21 8.73 5.59
N GLU A 254 0.17 9.29 6.21
CA GLU A 254 -0.61 10.38 5.62
C GLU A 254 0.26 11.60 5.32
N ALA A 255 1.04 12.04 6.30
CA ALA A 255 1.94 13.19 6.13
C ALA A 255 3.13 12.90 5.21
N GLY A 256 3.69 11.70 5.28
CA GLY A 256 4.93 11.31 4.58
C GLY A 256 4.73 10.82 3.15
N VAL A 257 3.51 10.42 2.78
CA VAL A 257 3.16 9.87 1.47
C VAL A 257 2.01 10.65 0.85
N ASN A 258 0.82 10.56 1.44
CA ASN A 258 -0.42 11.00 0.78
C ASN A 258 -0.50 12.52 0.59
N HIS A 259 -0.21 13.29 1.63
CA HIS A 259 -0.16 14.75 1.52
C HIS A 259 0.89 15.24 0.53
N ARG A 260 2.06 14.57 0.50
CA ARG A 260 3.17 14.97 -0.39
C ARG A 260 2.87 14.62 -1.83
N TYR A 261 2.19 13.50 -2.06
CA TYR A 261 1.67 13.14 -3.38
C TYR A 261 0.57 14.09 -3.85
N ALA A 262 -0.37 14.47 -2.97
CA ALA A 262 -1.38 15.48 -3.28
C ALA A 262 -0.75 16.83 -3.61
N ALA A 263 0.27 17.26 -2.86
CA ALA A 263 1.02 18.48 -3.15
C ALA A 263 1.77 18.39 -4.48
N PHE A 264 2.33 17.23 -4.83
CA PHE A 264 2.94 16.98 -6.13
C PHE A 264 1.92 17.14 -7.27
N LEU A 265 0.73 16.55 -7.15
CA LEU A 265 -0.31 16.69 -8.18
C LEU A 265 -0.76 18.14 -8.36
N ALA A 266 -1.04 18.84 -7.25
CA ALA A 266 -1.46 20.24 -7.29
C ALA A 266 -0.39 21.18 -7.90
N GLU A 267 0.89 20.82 -7.76
CA GLU A 267 2.00 21.58 -8.35
C GLU A 267 2.11 21.35 -9.87
N PHE A 268 2.05 20.09 -10.32
CA PHE A 268 2.31 19.74 -11.73
C PHE A 268 1.06 19.70 -12.62
N ALA A 269 -0.12 19.63 -12.04
CA ALA A 269 -1.39 19.51 -12.75
C ALA A 269 -2.51 20.29 -12.04
N PRO A 270 -2.36 21.59 -11.76
CA PRO A 270 -3.41 22.36 -11.11
C PRO A 270 -4.70 22.33 -11.95
N GLY A 271 -5.75 21.71 -11.42
CA GLY A 271 -7.04 21.51 -12.11
C GLY A 271 -7.10 20.31 -13.06
N GLU A 272 -6.02 19.54 -13.19
CA GLU A 272 -5.91 18.33 -14.02
C GLU A 272 -5.30 17.16 -13.19
N GLU A 273 -5.46 17.18 -11.87
CA GLU A 273 -4.78 16.26 -10.95
C GLU A 273 -5.15 14.80 -11.21
N GLU A 274 -6.38 14.54 -11.63
CA GLU A 274 -6.89 13.20 -11.95
C GLU A 274 -6.25 12.67 -13.24
N ASP A 275 -6.07 13.51 -14.26
CA ASP A 275 -5.41 13.12 -15.52
C ASP A 275 -3.93 12.76 -15.27
N LEU A 276 -3.23 13.59 -14.48
CA LEU A 276 -1.84 13.31 -14.10
C LEU A 276 -1.74 12.04 -13.25
N HIS A 277 -2.69 11.82 -12.34
CA HIS A 277 -2.74 10.61 -11.52
C HIS A 277 -2.90 9.35 -12.39
N ASP A 278 -3.80 9.37 -13.37
CA ASP A 278 -4.05 8.23 -14.27
C ASP A 278 -2.86 7.98 -15.20
N LEU A 279 -2.20 9.03 -15.70
CA LEU A 279 -0.96 8.93 -16.47
C LEU A 279 0.18 8.33 -15.65
N LEU A 280 0.30 8.74 -14.39
CA LEU A 280 1.29 8.18 -13.46
C LEU A 280 1.05 6.69 -13.23
N LEU A 281 -0.18 6.28 -12.93
CA LEU A 281 -0.49 4.87 -12.72
C LEU A 281 -0.25 4.03 -13.98
N ASN A 282 -0.67 4.51 -15.16
CA ASN A 282 -0.36 3.86 -16.44
C ASN A 282 1.16 3.71 -16.65
N ALA A 283 1.93 4.75 -16.36
CA ALA A 283 3.39 4.71 -16.47
C ALA A 283 4.03 3.75 -15.46
N VAL A 284 3.50 3.69 -14.22
CA VAL A 284 3.95 2.75 -13.17
C VAL A 284 3.67 1.30 -13.55
N ILE A 285 2.47 1.02 -14.08
CA ILE A 285 2.06 -0.31 -14.51
C ILE A 285 2.92 -0.79 -15.68
N SER A 286 3.01 0.02 -16.74
CA SER A 286 3.77 -0.32 -17.95
C SER A 286 5.29 -0.23 -17.78
N GLY A 287 5.77 0.62 -16.86
CA GLY A 287 7.16 1.05 -16.74
C GLY A 287 7.64 1.94 -17.88
N ASP A 288 6.72 2.52 -18.66
CA ASP A 288 6.99 3.43 -19.77
C ASP A 288 6.62 4.87 -19.41
N VAL A 289 7.61 5.75 -19.43
CA VAL A 289 7.45 7.17 -19.07
C VAL A 289 7.14 8.07 -20.28
N ARG A 290 7.07 7.55 -21.52
CA ARG A 290 6.94 8.40 -22.72
C ARG A 290 5.68 9.26 -22.70
N GLY A 291 4.52 8.66 -22.41
CA GLY A 291 3.24 9.38 -22.34
C GLY A 291 3.24 10.44 -21.23
N LEU A 292 3.69 10.06 -20.03
CA LEU A 292 3.85 10.97 -18.89
C LEU A 292 4.82 12.13 -19.20
N SER A 293 5.96 11.83 -19.83
CA SER A 293 6.97 12.83 -20.18
C SER A 293 6.46 13.79 -21.24
N ALA A 294 5.78 13.30 -22.29
CA ALA A 294 5.18 14.16 -23.30
C ALA A 294 4.10 15.08 -22.71
N TRP A 295 3.27 14.56 -21.79
CA TRP A 295 2.25 15.35 -21.11
C TRP A 295 2.86 16.45 -20.23
N LEU A 296 3.92 16.13 -19.48
CA LEU A 296 4.65 17.09 -18.65
C LEU A 296 5.35 18.14 -19.52
N ASP A 297 6.02 17.71 -20.59
CA ASP A 297 6.77 18.60 -21.47
C ASP A 297 5.86 19.60 -22.20
N ALA A 298 4.63 19.18 -22.56
CA ALA A 298 3.64 20.07 -23.17
C ALA A 298 3.17 21.21 -22.25
N ARG A 299 3.28 21.05 -20.93
CA ARG A 299 2.82 22.02 -19.92
C ARG A 299 3.94 22.83 -19.28
N HIS A 300 5.08 22.20 -19.09
CA HIS A 300 6.19 22.74 -18.28
C HIS A 300 7.49 22.92 -19.08
N GLY A 301 7.49 22.52 -20.36
CA GLY A 301 8.62 22.63 -21.27
C GLY A 301 9.47 21.35 -21.37
N PRO A 302 10.36 21.25 -22.38
CA PRO A 302 11.08 20.01 -22.68
C PRO A 302 11.94 19.48 -21.54
N GLY A 303 11.90 18.16 -21.31
CA GLY A 303 12.74 17.47 -20.33
C GLY A 303 12.26 17.60 -18.88
N THR A 304 10.99 17.98 -18.66
CA THR A 304 10.43 18.23 -17.33
C THR A 304 10.53 16.99 -16.43
N PHE A 305 10.25 15.80 -16.95
CA PHE A 305 10.34 14.57 -16.15
C PHE A 305 11.75 14.35 -15.59
N ALA A 306 12.78 14.48 -16.43
CA ALA A 306 14.16 14.35 -15.99
C ALA A 306 14.54 15.49 -15.04
N GLY A 307 14.19 16.74 -15.36
CA GLY A 307 14.48 17.89 -14.50
C GLY A 307 13.84 17.79 -13.11
N ALA A 308 12.65 17.19 -13.01
CA ALA A 308 11.97 17.01 -11.73
C ALA A 308 12.55 15.87 -10.88
N PHE A 309 12.93 14.74 -11.52
CA PHE A 309 13.18 13.50 -10.79
C PHE A 309 14.62 13.00 -10.84
N LEU A 310 15.39 13.29 -11.89
CA LEU A 310 16.73 12.76 -12.07
C LEU A 310 17.70 13.41 -11.09
N THR A 311 18.27 12.62 -10.18
CA THR A 311 19.36 13.09 -9.31
C THR A 311 20.70 13.04 -10.04
N GLY A 312 21.54 14.05 -9.84
CA GLY A 312 22.92 14.05 -10.35
C GLY A 312 23.76 12.86 -9.85
N ALA A 313 23.42 12.30 -8.69
CA ALA A 313 24.07 11.11 -8.15
C ALA A 313 23.82 9.84 -8.98
N TYR A 314 22.82 9.80 -9.87
CA TYR A 314 22.46 8.61 -10.64
C TYR A 314 23.56 8.15 -11.61
N PHE A 315 24.37 9.10 -12.09
CA PHE A 315 25.51 8.87 -12.97
C PHE A 315 26.86 8.96 -12.25
N ALA A 316 26.87 9.23 -10.94
CA ALA A 316 28.11 9.31 -10.18
C ALA A 316 28.82 7.94 -10.18
N PRO A 317 30.17 7.91 -10.27
CA PRO A 317 30.93 6.68 -10.11
C PRO A 317 30.53 5.99 -8.80
N ALA A 318 30.42 4.67 -8.81
CA ALA A 318 30.27 3.94 -7.57
C ALA A 318 31.48 4.29 -6.69
N LEU A 319 31.25 4.88 -5.51
CA LEU A 319 32.30 4.97 -4.50
C LEU A 319 32.72 3.53 -4.24
N GLY A 320 33.91 3.17 -4.69
CA GLY A 320 34.43 1.82 -4.59
C GLY A 320 34.47 1.43 -3.11
N LEU A 321 33.50 0.61 -2.69
CA LEU A 321 33.69 -0.25 -1.54
C LEU A 321 34.57 -1.39 -2.04
N SER A 322 35.86 -1.12 -2.12
CA SER A 322 36.88 -2.12 -2.40
C SER A 322 36.98 -3.10 -1.24
N ALA A 323 36.84 -4.39 -1.59
CA ALA A 323 37.29 -5.61 -0.91
C ALA A 323 36.88 -5.83 0.56
#